data_AF-A0A832FVH0-F1
#
_entry.id   AF-A0A832FVH0-F1
#
_cell.length_a   1.000
_cell.length_b   1.000
_cell.length_c   1.000
_cell.angle_alpha   90.00
_cell.angle_beta   90.00
_cell.angle_gamma   90.00
#
_symmetry.space_group_name_H-M   'P 1'
#
loop_
_entity.id
_entity.type
_entity.pdbx_description
1 polymer ?
#
loop_
_entity_poly.entity_id
_entity_poly.type
_entity_poly.pdbx_seq_one_letter_code
_entity_poly.pdbx_strand_id
1 'polypeptide(L)'
;MRGRLSKGDIDARLYLKRYPDLARLEEGPNINFFSRNVVINCGVFILRDDSRQICCHNLVSDNNPGIDEIAPGTFRIRPGNAELTKIGFHPIPFDEIGLYQDRYRVSIPYDVIRAARAEGGPSSLTVRR
;
A
#
# COMPACT_ATOMS: atom_id res chain seq x y z
N MET A 1 12.90 30.20 -2.84
CA MET A 1 12.63 28.77 -2.60
C MET A 1 13.92 28.08 -2.14
N ARG A 2 14.10 27.86 -0.84
CA ARG A 2 15.08 26.90 -0.31
C ARG A 2 14.27 25.86 0.44
N GLY A 3 14.12 24.69 -0.17
CA GLY A 3 13.39 23.53 0.35
C GLY A 3 14.01 22.25 -0.24
N ARG A 4 13.59 21.06 0.18
CA ARG A 4 14.23 19.80 -0.26
C ARG A 4 14.31 19.62 -1.78
N LEU A 5 13.36 20.19 -2.53
CA LEU A 5 13.33 20.19 -4.00
C LEU A 5 14.38 21.08 -4.67
N SER A 6 15.02 21.99 -3.93
CA SER A 6 16.09 22.86 -4.44
C SER A 6 17.50 22.24 -4.34
N LYS A 7 17.59 20.98 -3.88
CA LYS A 7 18.86 20.24 -3.87
C LYS A 7 19.29 19.98 -5.32
N GLY A 8 20.53 20.32 -5.67
CA GLY A 8 21.00 20.42 -7.06
C GLY A 8 20.86 19.16 -7.92
N ASP A 9 20.68 18.00 -7.31
CA ASP A 9 20.50 16.72 -8.01
C ASP A 9 19.04 16.47 -8.46
N ILE A 10 18.10 17.39 -8.16
CA ILE A 10 16.66 17.23 -8.41
C ILE A 10 16.18 18.27 -9.43
N ASP A 11 15.59 17.81 -10.54
CA ASP A 11 14.84 18.68 -11.46
C ASP A 11 13.47 19.02 -10.89
N ALA A 12 13.41 20.07 -10.07
CA ALA A 12 12.17 20.53 -9.44
C ALA A 12 11.04 20.80 -10.45
N ARG A 13 11.34 21.27 -11.67
CA ARG A 13 10.30 21.59 -12.67
C ARG A 13 9.63 20.32 -13.17
N LEU A 14 10.41 19.28 -13.44
CA LEU A 14 9.88 17.98 -13.86
C LEU A 14 8.98 17.36 -12.78
N TYR A 15 9.45 17.36 -11.54
CA TYR A 15 8.72 16.75 -10.43
C TYR A 15 7.47 17.53 -10.06
N LEU A 16 7.51 18.87 -10.02
CA LEU A 16 6.31 19.68 -9.74
C LEU A 16 5.26 19.57 -10.86
N LYS A 17 5.68 19.40 -12.13
CA LYS A 17 4.75 19.16 -13.23
C LYS A 17 4.02 17.81 -13.07
N ARG A 18 4.74 16.76 -12.65
CA ARG A 18 4.19 15.40 -12.51
C ARG A 18 3.43 15.22 -11.19
N TYR A 19 3.89 15.86 -10.13
CA TYR A 19 3.37 15.76 -8.77
C TYR A 19 3.19 17.16 -8.18
N PRO A 20 2.11 17.87 -8.52
CA PRO A 20 1.87 19.24 -8.07
C PRO A 20 1.87 19.39 -6.55
N ASP A 21 1.43 18.36 -5.82
CA ASP A 21 1.36 18.36 -4.35
C ASP A 21 2.73 18.54 -3.68
N LEU A 22 3.83 18.21 -4.37
CA LEU A 22 5.18 18.44 -3.85
C LEU A 22 5.51 19.93 -3.64
N ALA A 23 4.75 20.85 -4.26
CA ALA A 23 4.88 22.28 -4.00
C ALA A 23 4.64 22.62 -2.53
N ARG A 24 3.84 21.81 -1.83
CA ARG A 24 3.41 21.99 -0.45
C ARG A 24 4.14 21.06 0.51
N LEU A 25 5.22 20.41 0.07
CA LEU A 25 5.94 19.38 0.85
C LEU A 25 6.41 19.88 2.23
N GLU A 26 6.79 21.14 2.34
CA GLU A 26 7.26 21.75 3.59
C GLU A 26 6.10 22.24 4.49
N GLU A 27 4.86 22.18 4.00
CA GLU A 27 3.67 22.57 4.77
C GLU A 27 3.19 21.42 5.65
N GLY A 28 2.75 21.73 6.87
CA GLY A 28 2.14 20.73 7.77
C GLY A 28 3.04 19.54 8.10
N PRO A 29 4.33 19.72 8.46
CA PRO A 29 5.26 18.62 8.74
C PRO A 29 4.85 17.71 9.91
N ASN A 30 3.86 18.14 10.70
CA ASN A 30 3.33 17.42 11.85
C ASN A 30 1.89 16.90 11.62
N ILE A 31 1.48 16.73 10.37
CA ILE A 31 0.18 16.14 10.02
C ILE A 31 0.35 14.64 9.78
N ASN A 32 -0.44 13.83 10.48
CA ASN A 32 -0.51 12.39 10.30
C ASN A 32 -1.70 12.03 9.40
N PHE A 33 -1.49 11.12 8.46
CA PHE A 33 -2.55 10.57 7.62
C PHE A 33 -2.86 9.13 8.05
N PHE A 34 -4.09 8.90 8.48
CA PHE A 34 -4.62 7.56 8.74
C PHE A 34 -5.51 7.19 7.58
N SER A 35 -5.04 6.32 6.70
CA SER A 35 -5.81 5.93 5.52
C SER A 35 -5.83 4.43 5.28
N ARG A 36 -6.98 3.93 4.81
CA ARG A 36 -7.20 2.53 4.43
C ARG A 36 -6.87 1.55 5.58
N ASN A 37 -7.25 1.94 6.79
CA ASN A 37 -7.19 1.06 7.96
C ASN A 37 -8.53 0.34 8.17
N VAL A 38 -8.46 -0.85 8.76
CA VAL A 38 -9.62 -1.59 9.26
C VAL A 38 -9.48 -1.68 10.77
N VAL A 39 -10.44 -1.12 11.50
CA VAL A 39 -10.42 -1.00 12.95
C VAL A 39 -11.69 -1.68 13.48
N ILE A 40 -11.51 -2.76 14.23
CA ILE A 40 -12.61 -3.62 14.67
C ILE A 40 -12.61 -3.70 16.18
N ASN A 41 -13.76 -3.46 16.81
CA ASN A 41 -13.96 -3.61 18.26
C ASN A 41 -13.00 -2.79 19.14
N CYS A 42 -12.55 -1.63 18.65
CA CYS A 42 -11.62 -0.78 19.40
C CYS A 42 -12.31 0.31 20.25
N GLY A 43 -13.62 0.54 20.05
CA GLY A 43 -14.40 1.58 20.73
C GLY A 43 -14.03 3.00 20.28
N VAL A 44 -12.80 3.43 20.53
CA VAL A 44 -12.27 4.74 20.10
C VAL A 44 -11.10 4.52 19.14
N PHE A 45 -11.25 4.98 17.89
CA PHE A 45 -10.21 4.86 16.87
C PHE A 45 -9.02 5.81 17.11
N ILE A 46 -9.31 7.05 17.51
CA ILE A 46 -8.30 8.09 17.78
C ILE A 46 -8.62 8.76 19.12
N LEU A 47 -7.66 8.72 20.05
CA LEU A 47 -7.84 9.24 21.41
C LEU A 47 -7.67 10.76 21.52
N ARG A 48 -6.97 11.40 20.57
CA ARG A 48 -6.71 12.84 20.57
C ARG A 48 -6.90 13.36 19.16
N ASP A 49 -8.02 14.03 18.89
CA ASP A 49 -8.19 14.74 17.63
C ASP A 49 -7.77 16.20 17.81
N ASP A 50 -6.50 16.49 17.50
CA ASP A 50 -5.93 17.85 17.59
C ASP A 50 -5.87 18.56 16.23
N SER A 51 -6.73 18.18 15.28
CA SER A 51 -6.77 18.68 13.88
C SER A 51 -5.50 18.40 13.06
N ARG A 52 -4.52 17.69 13.61
CA ARG A 52 -3.30 17.26 12.90
C ARG A 52 -3.39 15.84 12.36
N GLN A 53 -4.59 15.24 12.40
CA GLN A 53 -4.80 13.84 12.07
C GLN A 53 -5.86 13.77 10.99
N ILE A 54 -5.43 13.48 9.78
CA ILE A 54 -6.32 13.39 8.62
C ILE A 54 -6.70 11.93 8.44
N CYS A 55 -7.97 11.63 8.70
CA CYS A 55 -8.55 10.31 8.47
C CYS A 55 -9.24 10.26 7.12
N CYS A 56 -8.89 9.30 6.28
CA CYS A 56 -9.57 9.11 5.00
C CYS A 56 -9.65 7.62 4.61
N HIS A 57 -10.82 7.17 4.17
CA HIS A 57 -11.04 5.79 3.73
C HIS A 57 -10.68 4.72 4.79
N ASN A 58 -10.93 4.97 6.07
CA ASN A 58 -10.83 3.93 7.11
C ASN A 58 -12.20 3.26 7.30
N LEU A 59 -12.21 1.95 7.60
CA LEU A 59 -13.38 1.23 8.06
C LEU A 59 -13.27 1.03 9.57
N VAL A 60 -14.12 1.71 10.34
CA VAL A 60 -14.25 1.53 11.79
C VAL A 60 -15.58 0.84 12.05
N SER A 61 -15.56 -0.34 12.67
CA SER A 61 -16.77 -1.16 12.86
C SER A 61 -16.70 -1.96 14.16
N ASP A 62 -17.84 -2.12 14.83
CA ASP A 62 -17.98 -3.08 15.94
C ASP A 62 -18.39 -4.47 15.45
N ASN A 63 -18.56 -4.64 14.14
CA ASN A 63 -18.87 -5.91 13.51
C ASN A 63 -17.70 -6.37 12.66
N ASN A 64 -17.43 -7.68 12.66
CA ASN A 64 -16.44 -8.27 11.78
C ASN A 64 -16.88 -8.09 10.31
N PRO A 65 -16.17 -7.28 9.49
CA PRO A 65 -16.60 -7.01 8.12
C PRO A 65 -16.42 -8.23 7.22
N GLY A 66 -15.70 -9.28 7.66
CA GLY A 66 -15.38 -10.46 6.87
C GLY A 66 -13.90 -10.77 6.84
N ILE A 67 -13.27 -10.67 8.01
CA ILE A 67 -11.90 -11.10 8.29
C ILE A 67 -11.98 -12.35 9.17
N ASP A 68 -11.58 -13.48 8.62
CA ASP A 68 -11.61 -14.77 9.31
C ASP A 68 -10.22 -15.07 9.90
N GLU A 69 -10.15 -15.48 11.15
CA GLU A 69 -8.93 -16.05 11.73
C GLU A 69 -8.83 -17.51 11.31
N ILE A 70 -7.81 -17.86 10.52
CA ILE A 70 -7.62 -19.22 10.00
C ILE A 70 -6.63 -20.04 10.85
N ALA A 71 -5.81 -19.36 11.63
CA ALA A 71 -4.90 -19.89 12.63
C ALA A 71 -4.55 -18.75 13.61
N PRO A 72 -4.04 -19.04 14.83
CA PRO A 72 -3.69 -18.00 15.80
C PRO A 72 -2.83 -16.89 15.19
N GLY A 73 -3.36 -15.65 15.18
CA GLY A 73 -2.67 -14.48 14.63
C GLY A 73 -2.60 -14.42 13.09
N THR A 74 -3.22 -15.36 12.39
CA THR A 74 -3.28 -15.41 10.92
C THR A 74 -4.70 -15.11 10.46
N PHE A 75 -4.88 -13.95 9.86
CA PHE A 75 -6.17 -13.45 9.41
C PHE A 75 -6.28 -13.46 7.89
N ARG A 76 -7.45 -13.83 7.37
CA ARG A 76 -7.77 -13.84 5.96
C ARG A 76 -9.01 -12.99 5.68
N ILE A 77 -8.90 -12.10 4.72
CA ILE A 77 -10.05 -11.35 4.21
C ILE A 77 -10.87 -12.26 3.30
N ARG A 78 -12.19 -12.32 3.50
CA ARG A 78 -13.11 -13.02 2.60
C ARG A 78 -13.10 -12.37 1.21
N PRO A 79 -12.96 -13.14 0.12
CA PRO A 79 -13.02 -12.61 -1.24
C PRO A 79 -14.34 -11.87 -1.49
N GLY A 80 -14.29 -10.79 -2.27
CA GLY A 80 -15.48 -10.04 -2.67
C GLY A 80 -16.11 -9.20 -1.55
N ASN A 81 -15.40 -8.95 -0.45
CA ASN A 81 -15.88 -8.09 0.62
C ASN A 81 -16.07 -6.64 0.12
N ALA A 82 -17.33 -6.23 -0.03
CA ALA A 82 -17.68 -4.93 -0.61
C ALA A 82 -17.21 -3.75 0.26
N GLU A 83 -17.24 -3.85 1.59
CA GLU A 83 -16.80 -2.77 2.48
C GLU A 83 -15.30 -2.57 2.43
N LEU A 84 -14.55 -3.67 2.46
CA LEU A 84 -13.09 -3.64 2.33
C LEU A 84 -12.65 -3.18 0.93
N THR A 85 -13.39 -3.56 -0.12
CA THR A 85 -13.14 -3.08 -1.48
C THR A 85 -13.33 -1.56 -1.59
N LYS A 86 -14.35 -0.99 -0.96
CA LYS A 86 -14.61 0.46 -0.96
C LYS A 86 -13.49 1.29 -0.33
N ILE A 87 -12.77 0.73 0.64
CA ILE A 87 -11.60 1.38 1.26
C ILE A 87 -10.27 0.99 0.58
N GLY A 88 -10.31 0.25 -0.53
CA GLY A 88 -9.13 -0.03 -1.36
C GLY A 88 -8.37 -1.33 -1.01
N PHE A 89 -8.96 -2.23 -0.21
CA PHE A 89 -8.41 -3.58 -0.07
C PHE A 89 -8.81 -4.42 -1.27
N HIS A 90 -7.88 -4.53 -2.21
CA HIS A 90 -7.99 -5.42 -3.37
C HIS A 90 -7.03 -6.60 -3.22
N PRO A 91 -7.38 -7.79 -3.75
CA PRO A 91 -6.41 -8.87 -3.90
C PRO A 91 -5.16 -8.40 -4.63
N ILE A 92 -4.00 -8.86 -4.18
CA ILE A 92 -2.74 -8.63 -4.90
C ILE A 92 -2.86 -9.33 -6.25
N PRO A 93 -2.74 -8.62 -7.38
CA PRO A 93 -2.87 -9.22 -8.70
C PRO A 93 -1.56 -9.93 -9.06
N PHE A 94 -1.33 -11.13 -8.51
CA PHE A 94 -0.07 -11.88 -8.66
C PHE A 94 0.33 -12.12 -10.13
N ASP A 95 -0.65 -12.20 -11.02
CA ASP A 95 -0.43 -12.39 -12.47
C ASP A 95 -0.02 -11.09 -13.19
N GLU A 96 -0.29 -9.94 -12.59
CA GLU A 96 0.00 -8.59 -13.11
C GLU A 96 1.10 -7.86 -12.32
N ILE A 97 1.77 -8.55 -11.38
CA ILE A 97 2.98 -8.04 -10.74
C ILE A 97 4.22 -8.84 -11.17
N GLY A 98 5.32 -8.13 -11.39
CA GLY A 98 6.56 -8.75 -11.81
C GLY A 98 7.42 -7.84 -12.65
N LEU A 99 8.48 -8.41 -13.22
CA LEU A 99 9.25 -7.72 -14.24
C LEU A 99 8.51 -7.83 -15.56
N TYR A 100 8.25 -6.68 -16.18
CA TYR A 100 7.74 -6.57 -17.53
C TYR A 100 8.89 -6.16 -18.45
N GLN A 101 8.79 -6.57 -19.71
CA GLN A 101 9.59 -5.96 -20.76
C GLN A 101 9.00 -4.60 -21.05
N ASP A 102 9.86 -3.58 -21.10
CA ASP A 102 9.48 -2.24 -21.50
C ASP A 102 10.63 -1.61 -22.31
N ARG A 103 10.45 -0.38 -22.80
CA ARG A 103 11.45 0.32 -23.62
C ARG A 103 12.82 0.44 -22.93
N TYR A 104 12.84 0.51 -21.60
CA TYR A 104 14.03 0.64 -20.78
C TYR A 104 14.51 -0.70 -20.21
N ARG A 105 13.67 -1.75 -20.25
CA ARG A 105 13.99 -3.12 -19.85
C ARG A 105 13.75 -4.09 -21.02
N VAL A 106 14.78 -4.19 -21.87
CA VAL A 106 14.75 -4.97 -23.11
C VAL A 106 14.69 -6.48 -22.88
N SER A 107 15.25 -6.97 -21.77
CA SER A 107 15.22 -8.39 -21.41
C SER A 107 14.93 -8.60 -19.93
N ILE A 108 14.28 -9.72 -19.61
CA ILE A 108 14.01 -10.15 -18.24
C ILE A 108 14.90 -11.37 -17.95
N PRO A 109 15.73 -11.35 -16.89
CA PRO A 109 16.58 -12.49 -16.54
C PRO A 109 15.77 -13.54 -15.76
N TYR A 110 14.81 -14.19 -16.41
CA TYR A 110 13.90 -15.15 -15.76
C TYR A 110 14.63 -16.30 -15.06
N ASP A 111 15.73 -16.79 -15.62
CA ASP A 111 16.48 -17.90 -15.04
C ASP A 111 17.14 -17.51 -13.72
N VAL A 112 17.69 -16.29 -13.63
CA VAL A 112 18.27 -15.75 -12.39
C VAL A 112 17.20 -15.57 -11.31
N ILE A 113 16.01 -15.10 -11.70
CA ILE A 113 14.88 -14.89 -10.78
C ILE A 113 14.35 -16.23 -10.26
N ARG A 114 14.25 -17.24 -11.14
CA ARG A 114 13.81 -18.58 -10.77
C ARG A 114 14.80 -19.26 -9.84
N ALA A 115 16.10 -19.17 -10.11
CA ALA A 115 17.14 -19.67 -9.23
C ALA A 115 17.07 -19.01 -7.84
N ALA A 116 16.98 -17.68 -7.78
CA ALA A 116 16.86 -16.95 -6.52
C ALA A 116 15.61 -17.30 -5.70
N ARG A 117 14.48 -17.60 -6.35
CA ARG A 117 13.23 -18.02 -5.66
C ARG A 117 13.28 -19.46 -5.18
N ALA A 118 13.99 -20.34 -5.89
CA ALA A 118 14.17 -21.74 -5.50
C ALA A 118 15.03 -21.89 -4.22
N GLU A 119 15.89 -20.90 -3.95
CA GLU A 119 16.84 -20.93 -2.84
C GLU A 119 16.28 -20.38 -1.50
N GLY A 120 15.05 -19.87 -1.41
CA GLY A 120 14.55 -19.35 -0.12
C GLY A 120 13.15 -18.70 -0.03
N GLY A 121 12.07 -19.32 -0.53
CA GLY A 121 10.69 -18.84 -0.28
C GLY A 121 9.71 -19.98 0.04
N PRO A 122 8.68 -19.76 0.88
CA PRO A 122 7.77 -20.83 1.29
C PRO A 122 7.03 -21.41 0.08
N SER A 123 7.40 -22.65 -0.24
CA SER A 123 6.72 -23.53 -1.17
C SER A 123 5.35 -23.91 -0.62
N SER A 124 4.28 -23.25 -1.08
CA SER A 124 3.00 -23.92 -1.39
C SER A 124 1.93 -22.92 -1.82
N LEU A 125 1.82 -22.66 -3.13
CA LEU A 125 0.52 -22.38 -3.75
C LEU A 125 0.41 -23.30 -4.96
N THR A 126 -0.19 -24.46 -4.71
CA THR A 126 -0.53 -25.44 -5.72
C THR A 126 -1.59 -24.84 -6.65
N VAL A 127 -1.17 -24.46 -7.85
CA VAL A 127 -2.09 -24.17 -8.96
C VAL A 127 -2.75 -25.50 -9.33
N ARG A 128 -4.02 -25.69 -8.93
CA ARG A 128 -4.86 -26.75 -9.49
C ARG A 128 -5.50 -26.24 -10.77
N ARG A 129 -5.36 -27.08 -11.81
CA ARG A 129 -5.90 -26.92 -13.16
C ARG A 129 -7.42 -26.84 -13.18
#